data_AF-A0A2M7W2F5-F1
#
_entry.id   AF-A0A2M7W2F5-F1
#
_cell.length_a   1.000
_cell.length_b   1.000
_cell.length_c   1.000
_cell.angle_alpha   90.00
_cell.angle_beta   90.00
_cell.angle_gamma   90.00
#
_symmetry.space_group_name_H-M   'P 1'
#
loop_
_entity.id
_entity.type
_entity.pdbx_description
1 polymer ?
#
loop_
_entity_poly.entity_id
_entity_poly.type
_entity_poly.pdbx_seq_one_letter_code
_entity_poly.pdbx_strand_id
1 'polypeptide(L)' 'MTNGIPLVATGIKLVAAFFLVGYVFFAFFLYLRIRILSLTLTTPNSGLMRYLSLLHFFAVLGLALFLGLLLLF' A
#
# COMPACT_ATOMS: atom_id res chain seq x y z
N MET A 1 -14.53 32.95 -14.36
CA MET A 1 -13.47 32.47 -13.46
C MET A 1 -13.78 31.02 -13.08
N THR A 2 -13.50 30.04 -13.95
CA THR A 2 -13.86 28.62 -13.72
C THR A 2 -12.72 27.64 -14.03
N ASN A 3 -11.55 28.14 -14.47
CA ASN A 3 -10.37 27.33 -14.80
C ASN A 3 -9.63 26.76 -13.57
N GLY A 4 -10.02 27.12 -12.34
CA GLY A 4 -9.35 26.67 -11.10
C GLY A 4 -9.79 25.28 -10.60
N ILE A 5 -11.02 24.87 -10.89
CA ILE A 5 -11.60 23.60 -10.42
C ILE A 5 -10.90 22.37 -11.02
N PRO A 6 -10.60 22.30 -12.35
CA PRO A 6 -9.95 21.12 -12.92
C PRO A 6 -8.49 20.98 -12.48
N LEU A 7 -7.78 22.09 -12.24
CA LEU A 7 -6.39 22.06 -11.79
C LEU A 7 -6.28 21.53 -10.34
N VAL A 8 -7.18 21.96 -9.46
CA VAL A 8 -7.23 21.49 -8.06
C VAL A 8 -7.61 20.01 -7.99
N ALA A 9 -8.58 19.56 -8.78
CA ALA A 9 -8.95 18.14 -8.87
C ALA A 9 -7.79 17.27 -9.36
N THR A 10 -7.03 17.76 -10.35
CA THR A 10 -5.84 17.06 -10.86
C THR A 10 -4.73 16.98 -9.82
N GLY A 11 -4.49 18.07 -9.08
CA GLY A 11 -3.52 18.09 -7.98
C GLY A 11 -3.86 17.11 -6.86
N ILE A 12 -5.12 17.04 -6.45
CA ILE A 12 -5.60 16.10 -5.42
C ILE A 12 -5.41 14.64 -5.90
N LYS A 13 -5.74 14.33 -7.15
CA LYS A 13 -5.53 12.99 -7.73
C LYS A 13 -4.05 12.57 -7.71
N LEU A 14 -3.14 13.50 -8.03
CA LEU A 14 -1.69 13.28 -8.00
C LEU A 14 -1.18 12.98 -6.59
N VAL A 15 -1.61 13.78 -5.61
CA VAL A 15 -1.25 13.57 -4.20
C VAL A 15 -1.79 12.22 -3.70
N ALA A 16 -3.05 11.90 -4.01
CA ALA A 16 -3.66 10.63 -3.65
C ALA A 16 -2.90 9.44 -4.27
N ALA A 17 -2.52 9.52 -5.55
CA ALA A 17 -1.72 8.50 -6.23
C ALA A 17 -0.36 8.31 -5.56
N PHE A 18 0.32 9.39 -5.15
CA PHE A 18 1.59 9.31 -4.43
C PHE A 18 1.45 8.57 -3.10
N PHE A 19 0.44 8.90 -2.29
CA PHE A 19 0.16 8.20 -1.03
C PHE A 19 -0.19 6.72 -1.27
N LEU A 20 -0.95 6.43 -2.32
CA LEU A 20 -1.36 5.07 -2.68
C LEU A 20 -0.14 4.20 -3.01
N VAL A 21 0.77 4.72 -3.82
CA VAL A 21 2.03 4.05 -4.16
C VAL A 21 2.89 3.86 -2.91
N GLY A 22 3.05 4.90 -2.10
CA GLY A 22 3.79 4.83 -0.84
C GLY A 22 3.24 3.78 0.13
N TYR A 23 1.90 3.63 0.18
CA TYR A 23 1.24 2.64 1.01
C TYR A 23 1.51 1.19 0.55
N VAL A 24 1.53 0.94 -0.76
CA VAL A 24 1.92 -0.38 -1.31
C VAL A 24 3.37 -0.71 -0.97
N PHE A 25 4.28 0.26 -1.14
CA PHE A 25 5.68 0.08 -0.75
C PHE A 25 5.81 -0.20 0.75
N PHE A 26 5.09 0.54 1.60
CA PHE A 26 5.09 0.31 3.05
C PHE A 26 4.66 -1.12 3.40
N ALA A 27 3.58 -1.62 2.80
CA ALA A 27 3.11 -3.00 3.03
C ALA A 27 4.14 -4.04 2.56
N PHE A 28 4.80 -3.80 1.42
CA PHE A 28 5.87 -4.65 0.91
C PHE A 28 7.08 -4.71 1.86
N PHE A 29 7.56 -3.55 2.32
CA PHE A 29 8.67 -3.47 3.28
C PHE A 29 8.31 -4.10 4.63
N LEU A 30 7.06 -3.95 5.08
CA LEU A 30 6.58 -4.60 6.29
C LEU A 30 6.64 -6.14 6.16
N TYR A 31 6.17 -6.68 5.03
CA TYR A 31 6.29 -8.11 4.73
C TYR A 31 7.75 -8.57 4.70
N LEU A 32 8.63 -7.84 4.01
CA LEU A 32 10.06 -8.16 3.97
C LEU A 32 10.69 -8.14 5.36
N ARG A 33 10.38 -7.14 6.18
CA ARG A 33 10.89 -7.02 7.55
C ARG A 33 10.45 -8.22 8.40
N ILE A 34 9.17 -8.57 8.35
CA ILE A 34 8.64 -9.72 9.11
C ILE A 34 9.24 -11.03 8.59
N ARG A 35 9.42 -11.17 7.28
CA ARG A 35 10.10 -12.34 6.69
C ARG A 35 11.54 -12.47 7.20
N ILE A 36 12.32 -11.40 7.19
CA ILE A 36 13.69 -11.41 7.72
C ILE A 36 13.68 -11.76 9.21
N LEU A 37 12.80 -11.13 9.99
CA LEU A 37 12.67 -11.39 11.43
C LEU A 37 12.30 -12.84 11.73
N SER A 38 11.43 -13.45 10.90
CA SER A 38 11.04 -14.86 11.03
C SER A 38 12.19 -15.83 10.75
N LEU A 39 13.18 -15.42 9.96
CA LEU A 39 14.37 -16.21 9.64
C LEU A 39 15.48 -16.04 10.68
N THR A 40 15.58 -14.87 11.32
CA THR A 40 16.62 -14.55 12.29
C THR A 40 16.23 -14.85 13.74
N LEU A 41 14.95 -14.73 14.09
CA LEU A 41 14.44 -14.97 15.44
C LEU A 41 13.45 -16.14 15.42
N THR A 42 13.81 -17.23 16.08
CA THR A 42 12.95 -18.40 16.34
C THR A 42 11.90 -18.06 17.39
N THR A 43 10.92 -17.25 17.01
CA THR A 43 9.74 -16.96 17.83
C THR A 43 8.62 -17.96 17.53
N PRO A 44 7.87 -18.41 18.55
CA PRO A 44 6.85 -19.46 18.40
C PRO A 44 5.70 -19.09 17.44
N ASN A 45 5.55 -17.81 17.08
CA ASN A 45 4.52 -17.30 16.16
C ASN A 45 5.07 -16.72 14.84
N SER A 46 6.33 -16.99 14.51
CA SER A 46 7.00 -16.41 13.33
C SER A 46 6.30 -16.77 12.01
N GLY A 47 5.79 -17.99 11.88
CA GLY A 47 5.04 -18.45 10.70
C GLY A 47 3.71 -17.74 10.50
N LEU A 48 2.95 -17.54 11.58
CA LEU A 48 1.65 -16.86 11.56
C LEU A 48 1.81 -15.39 11.19
N MET A 49 2.80 -14.70 11.77
CA MET A 49 3.13 -13.31 11.44
C MET A 49 3.54 -13.13 9.97
N ARG A 50 4.30 -14.10 9.42
CA ARG A 50 4.68 -14.10 8.00
C ARG A 50 3.46 -14.24 7.10
N TYR A 51 2.53 -15.12 7.45
CA TYR A 51 1.30 -15.32 6.68
C TYR A 51 0.37 -14.10 6.75
N LEU A 52 0.16 -13.52 7.93
CA LEU A 52 -0.65 -12.32 8.11
C LEU A 52 -0.09 -11.12 7.33
N SER A 53 1.22 -10.92 7.35
CA SER A 53 1.84 -9.81 6.62
C SER A 53 1.77 -10.00 5.09
N LEU A 54 1.85 -11.25 4.61
CA LEU A 54 1.65 -11.58 3.20
C LEU A 54 0.20 -11.35 2.76
N LEU A 55 -0.79 -11.78 3.57
CA LEU A 55 -2.20 -11.47 3.33
C LEU A 55 -2.46 -9.96 3.32
N HIS A 56 -1.89 -9.24 4.28
CA HIS A 56 -1.99 -7.78 4.33
C HIS A 56 -1.41 -7.14 3.07
N PHE A 57 -0.25 -7.58 2.59
CA PHE A 57 0.33 -7.09 1.34
C PHE A 57 -0.61 -7.29 0.14
N PHE A 58 -1.19 -8.48 -0.03
CA PHE A 58 -2.16 -8.73 -1.12
C PHE A 58 -3.43 -7.90 -0.99
N ALA A 59 -3.96 -7.74 0.23
CA ALA A 59 -5.11 -6.90 0.48
C ALA A 59 -4.84 -5.42 0.13
N VAL A 60 -3.67 -4.91 0.54
CA VAL A 60 -3.22 -3.54 0.22
C VAL A 60 -3.01 -3.37 -1.29
N LEU A 61 -2.40 -4.35 -1.95
CA LEU A 61 -2.20 -4.33 -3.40
C LEU A 61 -3.55 -4.29 -4.14
N GLY A 62 -4.51 -5.13 -3.73
CA GLY A 62 -5.86 -5.15 -4.30
C GLY A 62 -6.59 -3.82 -4.09
N LEU A 63 -6.54 -3.27 -2.87
CA LEU A 63 -7.12 -1.98 -2.55
C LEU A 63 -6.47 -0.84 -3.35
N ALA A 64 -5.15 -0.87 -3.51
CA ALA A 64 -4.42 0.13 -4.28
C ALA A 64 -4.79 0.09 -5.77
N LEU A 65 -4.96 -1.09 -6.36
CA LEU A 65 -5.44 -1.21 -7.74
C LEU A 65 -6.88 -0.68 -7.87
N PHE A 66 -7.77 -1.04 -6.94
CA PHE A 66 -9.16 -0.58 -6.96
C PHE A 66 -9.27 0.95 -6.83
N LEU A 67 -8.59 1.54 -5.85
CA LEU A 67 -8.57 2.99 -5.65
C LEU A 67 -7.83 3.72 -6.77
N GLY A 68 -6.78 3.11 -7.33
CA GLY A 68 -6.05 3.64 -8.48
C GLY A 68 -6.93 3.73 -9.72
N LEU A 69 -7.76 2.71 -9.98
CA LEU A 69 -8.78 2.73 -11.03
C LEU A 69 -9.81 3.84 -10.76
N LEU A 70 -10.31 3.95 -9.52
CA LEU A 70 -11.29 4.97 -9.15
C LEU A 70 -10.75 6.41 -9.32
N LEU A 71 -9.46 6.64 -9.09
CA LEU A 71 -8.80 7.92 -9.32
C LEU A 71 -8.67 8.28 -10.82
N LEU A 72 -8.69 7.27 -11.69
CA LEU A 72 -8.54 7.40 -13.14
C LEU A 72 -9.83 7.83 -13.84
N PHE A 73 -10.99 7.46 -13.28
CA PHE A 73 -12.32 7.90 -13.72
C PHE A 73 -12.75 9.23 -13.04
#